data_AF-A0A7S2UI98-F1
#
_entry.id   AF-A0A7S2UI98-F1
#
_cell.length_a   1.000
_cell.length_b   1.000
_cell.length_c   1.000
_cell.angle_alpha   90.00
_cell.angle_beta   90.00
_cell.angle_gamma   90.00
#
_symmetry.space_group_name_H-M   'P 1'
#
loop_
_entity.id
_entity.type
_entity.pdbx_description
1 polymer ?
#
loop_
_entity_poly.entity_id
_entity_poly.type
_entity_poly.pdbx_seq_one_letter_code
_entity_poly.pdbx_strand_id
1 'polypeptide(L)'
;EHLTSVTLLAADGGLDDVTEADASLVAGQQMARGIFLTKDIVNAPHNILNSESLAHTAKRIAAESGGTIKCTILNKKECESRGMGAYLGVARGSETEPQFIHLTYTPPKSSGKDLKKVGIVGKGLLFDTGGYN
;
A
#
# COMPACT_ATOMS: atom_id res chain seq x y z
N GLU A 1 9.58 -7.18 -19.33
CA GLU A 1 9.68 -8.65 -19.45
C GLU A 1 8.87 -9.28 -18.32
N HIS A 2 8.00 -10.23 -18.65
CA HIS A 2 7.18 -10.93 -17.66
C HIS A 2 7.77 -12.31 -17.44
N LEU A 3 8.30 -12.54 -16.24
CA LEU A 3 8.69 -13.87 -15.78
C LEU A 3 7.42 -14.74 -15.75
N THR A 4 7.28 -15.66 -16.69
CA THR A 4 6.08 -16.51 -16.85
C THR A 4 6.18 -17.82 -16.09
N SER A 5 7.39 -18.27 -15.79
CA SER A 5 7.64 -19.49 -15.02
C SER A 5 8.91 -19.37 -14.18
N VAL A 6 8.92 -20.09 -13.07
CA VAL A 6 10.09 -20.32 -12.21
C VAL A 6 10.13 -21.80 -11.91
N THR A 7 11.28 -22.43 -12.13
CA THR A 7 11.53 -23.82 -11.71
C THR A 7 12.50 -23.76 -10.54
N LEU A 8 12.06 -24.27 -9.39
CA LEU A 8 12.91 -24.40 -8.20
C LEU A 8 13.48 -25.81 -8.15
N LEU A 9 14.79 -25.91 -7.99
CA LEU A 9 15.48 -27.18 -7.74
C LEU A 9 15.82 -27.22 -6.25
N ALA A 10 15.11 -28.05 -5.48
CA ALA A 10 15.51 -28.38 -4.11
C ALA A 10 16.58 -29.50 -4.19
N ALA A 11 17.75 -29.26 -3.60
CA ALA A 11 18.83 -30.25 -3.57
C ALA A 11 18.52 -31.35 -2.55
N ASP A 12 18.74 -32.62 -2.91
CA ASP A 12 18.75 -33.85 -2.08
C ASP A 12 17.62 -34.05 -1.04
N GLY A 13 16.51 -33.31 -1.19
CA GLY A 13 15.45 -33.19 -0.19
C GLY A 13 14.23 -34.09 -0.40
N GLY A 14 13.53 -34.39 0.70
CA GLY A 14 12.28 -35.15 0.69
C GLY A 14 11.07 -34.30 0.25
N LEU A 15 9.85 -34.85 0.33
CA LEU A 15 8.61 -34.12 -0.01
C LEU A 15 8.43 -32.81 0.80
N ASP A 16 8.99 -32.76 2.01
CA ASP A 16 8.91 -31.59 2.90
C ASP A 16 9.68 -30.38 2.32
N ASP A 17 10.85 -30.60 1.69
CA ASP A 17 11.66 -29.53 1.07
C ASP A 17 10.95 -28.90 -0.14
N VAL A 18 10.15 -29.69 -0.86
CA VAL A 18 9.32 -29.20 -1.97
C VAL A 18 8.20 -28.29 -1.44
N THR A 19 7.54 -28.68 -0.35
CA THR A 19 6.48 -27.86 0.25
C THR A 19 6.97 -26.54 0.83
N GLU A 20 8.17 -26.52 1.41
CA GLU A 20 8.80 -25.29 1.90
C GLU A 20 9.20 -24.36 0.74
N ALA A 21 9.71 -24.93 -0.36
CA ALA A 21 10.03 -24.19 -1.57
C ALA A 21 8.77 -23.54 -2.19
N ASP A 22 7.65 -24.25 -2.23
CA ASP A 22 6.38 -23.72 -2.72
C ASP A 22 5.86 -22.57 -1.85
N ALA A 23 5.90 -22.72 -0.53
CA ALA A 23 5.49 -21.66 0.41
C ALA A 23 6.36 -20.40 0.23
N SER A 24 7.68 -20.60 0.06
CA SER A 24 8.64 -19.52 -0.18
C SER A 24 8.40 -18.83 -1.52
N LEU A 25 8.05 -19.57 -2.58
CA LEU A 25 7.69 -19.01 -3.88
C LEU A 25 6.45 -18.12 -3.78
N VAL A 26 5.41 -18.58 -3.08
CA VAL A 26 4.20 -17.79 -2.85
C VAL A 26 4.55 -16.50 -2.11
N ALA A 27 5.34 -16.56 -1.04
CA ALA A 27 5.79 -15.39 -0.30
C ALA A 27 6.58 -14.41 -1.18
N GLY A 28 7.51 -14.92 -1.98
CA GLY A 28 8.30 -14.13 -2.93
C GLY A 28 7.45 -13.43 -3.98
N GLN A 29 6.43 -14.11 -4.51
CA GLN A 29 5.49 -13.50 -5.46
C GLN A 29 4.68 -12.37 -4.84
N GLN A 30 4.19 -12.52 -3.60
CA GLN A 30 3.46 -11.44 -2.91
C GLN A 30 4.38 -10.24 -2.63
N MET A 31 5.63 -10.49 -2.22
CA MET A 31 6.62 -9.44 -2.02
C MET A 31 6.93 -8.69 -3.32
N ALA A 32 7.16 -9.43 -4.41
CA ALA A 32 7.41 -8.85 -5.72
C ALA A 32 6.24 -7.97 -6.19
N ARG A 33 4.98 -8.43 -6.03
CA ARG A 33 3.79 -7.63 -6.36
C ARG A 33 3.75 -6.30 -5.59
N GLY A 34 4.05 -6.34 -4.28
CA GLY A 34 4.14 -5.13 -3.47
C GLY A 34 5.23 -4.18 -3.98
N ILE A 35 6.42 -4.70 -4.25
CA ILE A 35 7.56 -3.93 -4.77
C ILE A 35 7.22 -3.28 -6.13
N PHE A 36 6.66 -4.04 -7.07
CA PHE A 36 6.29 -3.52 -8.39
C PHE A 36 5.20 -2.45 -8.28
N LEU A 37 4.17 -2.66 -7.46
CA LEU A 37 3.16 -1.63 -7.23
C LEU A 37 3.78 -0.35 -6.66
N THR A 38 4.67 -0.45 -5.67
CA THR A 38 5.38 0.71 -5.13
C THR A 38 6.24 1.39 -6.19
N LYS A 39 6.96 0.62 -7.02
CA LYS A 39 7.76 1.14 -8.13
C LYS A 39 6.89 1.92 -9.13
N ASP A 40 5.73 1.39 -9.48
CA ASP A 40 4.81 2.03 -10.43
C ASP A 40 4.26 3.34 -9.85
N ILE A 41 3.89 3.36 -8.57
CA ILE A 41 3.44 4.58 -7.86
C ILE A 41 4.57 5.62 -7.85
N VAL A 42 5.78 5.25 -7.43
CA VAL A 42 6.88 6.22 -7.30
C VAL A 42 7.34 6.77 -8.65
N ASN A 43 7.33 5.95 -9.70
CA ASN A 43 7.76 6.37 -11.03
C ASN A 43 6.68 7.10 -11.84
N ALA A 44 5.42 7.03 -11.42
CA ALA A 44 4.33 7.68 -12.14
C ALA A 44 4.49 9.21 -12.05
N PRO A 45 4.47 9.92 -13.19
CA PRO A 45 4.54 11.38 -13.18
C PRO A 45 3.26 11.98 -12.58
N HIS A 46 3.34 13.20 -12.04
CA HIS A 46 2.25 13.81 -11.27
C HIS A 46 0.93 13.96 -12.03
N ASN A 47 0.99 14.17 -13.35
CA ASN A 47 -0.20 14.24 -14.20
C ASN A 47 -0.95 12.90 -14.31
N ILE A 48 -0.30 11.78 -13.98
CA ILE A 48 -0.90 10.44 -13.91
C ILE A 48 -1.19 10.07 -12.45
N LEU A 49 -0.28 10.36 -11.53
CA LEU A 49 -0.43 10.10 -10.10
C LEU A 49 -0.63 11.40 -9.29
N ASN A 50 -1.87 11.61 -8.88
CA ASN A 50 -2.33 12.65 -7.97
C ASN A 50 -3.07 12.06 -6.75
N SER A 51 -3.53 12.93 -5.84
CA SER A 51 -4.13 12.52 -4.56
C SER A 51 -5.31 11.57 -4.74
N GLU A 52 -6.14 11.82 -5.75
CA GLU A 52 -7.32 11.01 -6.07
C GLU A 52 -6.93 9.63 -6.60
N SER A 53 -6.03 9.58 -7.60
CA SER A 53 -5.55 8.33 -8.19
C SER A 53 -4.79 7.44 -7.18
N LEU A 54 -4.04 8.03 -6.25
CA LEU A 54 -3.42 7.28 -5.16
C LEU A 54 -4.46 6.71 -4.20
N ALA A 55 -5.50 7.49 -3.88
CA ALA A 55 -6.63 7.00 -3.07
C ALA A 55 -7.41 5.88 -3.78
N HIS A 56 -7.56 5.95 -5.11
CA HIS A 56 -8.10 4.86 -5.92
C HIS A 56 -7.23 3.59 -5.84
N THR A 57 -5.91 3.74 -5.89
CA THR A 57 -4.98 2.62 -5.70
C THR A 57 -5.16 1.98 -4.31
N ALA A 58 -5.29 2.78 -3.26
CA ALA A 58 -5.55 2.27 -1.91
C ALA A 58 -6.90 1.55 -1.78
N LYS A 59 -7.96 2.06 -2.42
CA LYS A 59 -9.26 1.39 -2.50
C LYS A 59 -9.16 0.04 -3.23
N ARG A 60 -8.39 -0.02 -4.32
CA ARG A 60 -8.14 -1.25 -5.08
C ARG A 60 -7.41 -2.30 -4.24
N ILE A 61 -6.37 -1.92 -3.50
CA ILE A 61 -5.67 -2.82 -2.55
C ILE A 61 -6.67 -3.43 -1.56
N ALA A 62 -7.56 -2.62 -0.98
CA ALA A 62 -8.58 -3.13 -0.05
C ALA A 62 -9.59 -4.07 -0.74
N ALA A 63 -10.04 -3.75 -1.95
CA ALA A 63 -10.95 -4.62 -2.72
C ALA A 63 -10.32 -5.98 -3.06
N GLU A 64 -9.05 -5.98 -3.47
CA GLU A 64 -8.29 -7.20 -3.80
C GLU A 64 -7.93 -8.04 -2.56
N SER A 65 -8.01 -7.47 -1.36
CA SER A 65 -7.63 -8.14 -0.10
C SER A 65 -8.60 -9.23 0.39
N GLY A 66 -9.73 -9.43 -0.30
CA GLY A 66 -10.78 -10.36 0.14
C GLY A 66 -11.43 -9.96 1.48
N GLY A 67 -11.41 -8.68 1.83
CA GLY A 67 -12.01 -8.14 3.06
C GLY A 67 -11.09 -8.13 4.29
N THR A 68 -9.81 -8.51 4.15
CA THR A 68 -8.83 -8.46 5.24
C THR A 68 -8.29 -7.05 5.51
N ILE A 69 -8.35 -6.18 4.50
CA ILE A 69 -7.95 -4.78 4.58
C ILE A 69 -9.17 -3.87 4.41
N LYS A 70 -9.39 -2.95 5.35
CA LYS A 70 -10.34 -1.85 5.23
C LYS A 70 -9.63 -0.60 4.72
N CYS A 71 -10.23 0.10 3.76
CA CYS A 71 -9.78 1.42 3.30
C CYS A 71 -10.74 2.50 3.78
N THR A 72 -10.20 3.51 4.46
CA THR A 72 -10.90 4.76 4.80
C THR A 72 -10.15 5.90 4.16
N ILE A 73 -10.86 6.76 3.43
CA ILE A 73 -10.31 7.99 2.87
C ILE A 73 -10.98 9.14 3.58
N LEU A 74 -10.19 9.99 4.23
CA LEU A 74 -10.70 11.24 4.80
C LEU A 74 -10.56 12.34 3.75
N ASN A 75 -11.67 12.97 3.40
CA ASN A 75 -11.66 14.13 2.53
C ASN A 75 -11.25 15.41 3.31
N LYS A 76 -11.14 16.53 2.60
CA LYS A 76 -10.81 17.84 3.18
C LYS A 76 -11.67 18.20 4.39
N LYS A 77 -13.00 18.10 4.28
CA LYS A 77 -13.93 18.45 5.36
C LYS A 77 -13.75 17.57 6.60
N GLU A 78 -13.51 16.28 6.40
CA GLU A 78 -13.20 15.35 7.49
C GLU A 78 -11.84 15.63 8.14
N CYS A 79 -10.86 16.07 7.35
CA CYS A 79 -9.56 16.50 7.88
C CYS A 79 -9.68 17.83 8.66
N GLU A 80 -10.52 18.76 8.19
CA GLU A 80 -10.80 20.04 8.84
C GLU A 80 -11.47 19.80 10.20
N SER A 81 -12.51 18.96 10.26
CA SER A 81 -13.20 18.65 11.51
C SER A 81 -12.32 17.92 12.54
N ARG A 82 -11.25 17.26 12.09
CA ARG A 82 -10.23 16.62 12.92
C ARG A 82 -9.07 17.53 13.30
N GLY A 83 -9.07 18.80 12.88
CA GLY A 83 -8.01 19.76 13.21
C GLY A 83 -6.68 19.50 12.52
N MET A 84 -6.69 18.87 11.33
CA MET A 84 -5.47 18.50 10.59
C MET A 84 -4.85 19.68 9.84
N GLY A 85 -4.69 20.83 10.51
CA GLY A 85 -4.33 22.11 9.90
C GLY A 85 -2.98 22.13 9.20
N ALA A 86 -1.96 21.42 9.72
CA ALA A 86 -0.65 21.33 9.09
C ALA A 86 -0.71 20.60 7.73
N TYR A 87 -1.41 19.46 7.68
CA TYR A 87 -1.64 18.69 6.46
C TYR A 87 -2.41 19.51 5.42
N LEU A 88 -3.52 20.13 5.85
CA LEU A 88 -4.34 20.96 4.98
C LEU A 88 -3.61 22.21 4.51
N GLY A 89 -2.73 22.79 5.34
CA GLY A 89 -1.89 23.93 4.99
C GLY A 89 -1.02 23.66 3.78
N VAL A 90 -0.36 22.51 3.75
CA VAL A 90 0.48 22.08 2.62
C VAL A 90 -0.38 21.79 1.38
N ALA A 91 -1.54 21.14 1.54
CA ALA A 91 -2.38 20.75 0.42
C ALA A 91 -3.12 21.91 -0.28
N ARG A 92 -3.19 23.10 0.33
CA ARG A 92 -3.95 24.26 -0.19
C ARG A 92 -3.51 24.73 -1.58
N GLY A 93 -2.25 24.50 -1.95
CA GLY A 93 -1.72 24.89 -3.26
C GLY A 93 -1.94 23.87 -4.37
N SER A 94 -2.53 22.71 -4.05
CA SER A 94 -2.78 21.63 -5.02
C SER A 94 -4.04 21.88 -5.85
N GLU A 95 -3.98 21.52 -7.14
CA GLU A 95 -5.17 21.48 -8.01
C GLU A 95 -6.13 20.35 -7.63
N THR A 96 -5.61 19.27 -7.02
CA THR A 96 -6.42 18.14 -6.56
C THR A 96 -6.66 18.21 -5.06
N GLU A 97 -7.88 17.89 -4.63
CA GLU A 97 -8.27 17.91 -3.23
C GLU A 97 -7.51 16.84 -2.42
N PRO A 98 -7.10 17.14 -1.16
CA PRO A 98 -6.36 16.19 -0.33
C PRO A 98 -7.16 14.93 -0.01
N GLN A 99 -6.51 13.77 -0.13
CA GLN A 99 -7.06 12.47 0.23
C GLN A 99 -6.20 11.83 1.32
N PHE A 100 -6.66 11.84 2.58
CA PHE A 100 -5.92 11.16 3.64
C PHE A 100 -6.26 9.67 3.65
N ILE A 101 -5.30 8.84 3.25
CA ILE A 101 -5.47 7.39 3.10
C ILE A 101 -5.20 6.69 4.43
N HIS A 102 -6.14 5.89 4.91
CA HIS A 102 -5.98 5.02 6.07
C HIS A 102 -6.40 3.59 5.71
N LEU A 103 -5.40 2.71 5.57
CA LEU A 103 -5.61 1.27 5.40
C LEU A 103 -5.46 0.57 6.75
N THR A 104 -6.37 -0.34 7.05
CA THR A 104 -6.34 -1.14 8.29
C THR A 104 -6.41 -2.62 7.94
N TYR A 105 -5.32 -3.35 8.21
CA TYR A 105 -5.32 -4.82 8.18
C TYR A 105 -5.77 -5.36 9.54
N THR A 106 -6.75 -6.27 9.54
CA THR A 106 -7.15 -7.01 10.75
C THR A 106 -6.85 -8.48 10.55
N PRO A 107 -5.91 -9.07 11.32
CA PRO A 107 -5.60 -10.49 11.19
C PRO A 107 -6.81 -11.34 11.60
N PRO A 108 -6.93 -12.57 11.06
CA PRO A 108 -8.04 -13.47 11.38
C PRO A 108 -8.03 -13.83 12.86
N LYS A 109 -9.21 -14.14 13.43
CA LYS A 109 -9.38 -14.49 14.85
C LYS A 109 -8.51 -15.67 15.30
N SER A 110 -8.10 -16.54 14.38
CA SER A 110 -7.18 -17.65 14.61
C SER A 110 -5.75 -17.21 14.94
N SER A 111 -5.39 -15.94 14.73
CA SER A 111 -4.03 -15.42 14.93
C SER A 111 -3.62 -15.21 16.40
N GLY A 112 -4.44 -15.66 17.35
CA GLY A 112 -4.21 -15.51 18.78
C GLY A 112 -4.79 -14.24 19.39
N LYS A 113 -4.67 -14.11 20.71
CA LYS A 113 -5.25 -13.00 21.50
C LYS A 113 -4.26 -11.87 21.78
N ASP A 114 -2.96 -12.14 21.71
CA ASP A 114 -1.89 -11.20 22.07
C ASP A 114 -1.33 -10.44 20.85
N LEU A 115 -2.23 -9.78 20.12
CA LEU A 115 -1.88 -9.01 18.93
C LEU A 115 -1.48 -7.58 19.31
N LYS A 116 -0.34 -7.12 18.78
CA LYS A 116 0.11 -5.72 18.91
C LYS A 116 -0.49 -4.86 17.80
N LYS A 117 -0.87 -3.62 18.13
CA LYS A 117 -1.27 -2.62 17.14
C LYS A 117 -0.03 -1.89 16.64
N VAL A 118 0.16 -1.83 15.32
CA VAL A 118 1.27 -1.14 14.66
C VAL A 118 0.68 -0.10 13.71
N GLY A 119 1.25 1.10 13.71
CA GLY A 119 0.95 2.15 12.75
C GLY A 119 2.15 2.39 11.84
N ILE A 120 1.94 2.37 10.53
CA ILE A 120 2.95 2.71 9.53
C ILE A 120 2.48 4.00 8.84
N VAL A 121 3.32 5.03 8.87
CA VAL A 121 3.01 6.35 8.29
C VAL A 121 4.03 6.65 7.20
N GLY A 122 3.55 6.89 5.98
CA GLY A 122 4.36 7.27 4.82
C GLY A 122 4.14 8.73 4.43
N LYS A 123 5.21 9.42 4.01
CA LYS A 123 5.10 10.74 3.37
C LYS A 123 4.44 10.56 1.99
N GLY A 124 3.34 11.28 1.75
CA GLY A 124 2.56 11.21 0.50
C GLY A 124 2.55 12.52 -0.28
N LEU A 125 3.70 13.20 -0.44
CA LEU A 125 3.80 14.35 -1.35
C LEU A 125 4.09 13.83 -2.76
N LEU A 126 3.13 14.04 -3.66
CA LEU A 126 3.20 13.50 -5.03
C LEU A 126 3.97 14.40 -5.98
N PHE A 127 3.97 15.70 -5.71
CA PHE A 127 4.81 16.67 -6.39
C PHE A 127 5.17 17.75 -5.39
N ASP A 128 6.45 18.10 -5.34
CA ASP A 128 7.01 19.06 -4.40
C ASP A 128 7.70 20.17 -5.18
N THR A 129 6.99 21.28 -5.40
CA THR A 129 7.51 22.44 -6.12
C THR A 129 8.40 23.32 -5.23
N GLY A 130 8.45 23.07 -3.92
CA GLY A 130 8.99 24.00 -2.92
C GLY A 130 7.97 25.01 -2.37
N GLY A 131 6.81 25.14 -3.02
CA GLY A 131 5.79 26.13 -2.67
C GLY A 131 6.18 27.54 -3.14
N TYR A 132 6.08 28.52 -2.25
CA TYR A 132 6.45 29.92 -2.55
C TYR A 132 7.97 30.20 -2.52
N ASN A 133 8.77 29.25 -2.00
CA ASN A 133 10.21 29.45 -1.74
C ASN A 133 11.08 29.05 -2.93
#